data_AF-A0A2W6STT8-F1
#
_entry.id   AF-A0A2W6STT8-F1
#
_cell.length_a   1.000
_cell.length_b   1.000
_cell.length_c   1.000
_cell.angle_alpha   90.00
_cell.angle_beta   90.00
_cell.angle_gamma   90.00
#
_symmetry.space_group_name_H-M   'P 1'
#
loop_
_entity.id
_entity.type
_entity.pdbx_description
1 polymer ?
#
loop_
_entity_poly.entity_id
_entity_poly.type
_entity_poly.pdbx_seq_one_letter_code
_entity_poly.pdbx_strand_id
1 'polypeptide(L)'
;MVMLICVQILGQKSIDLPKRFRNTVYDVKFLKISHNDRWICFQKSYDSNSDTLVVVDRQKPNKEFYQKSDVIPLYTTFTPNGYLFLRGQKSSELLKLPSTAKVSWNNVKDAVYDSVFNVILLIQDGDLLIADQEGKTINMVKNVRSILTSKQRKFAVVSEGTKESLYMISGKDIFKIYEGEEKIKFVLDSNLENTIILTENSAKKKNQIVSLSNTGQELPKPFSVSQEVDLNIRSAKVFPVTQHQYFVTLTVNKKRNDKNAPDIWYSNDSKLETKFYDDTVECSYLWRTDSNTGELLGYGDEDKAAYFGNPDYYFKYNPYKGQDYS
;
A
#
# COMPACT_ATOMS: atom_id res chain seq x y z
N MET A 1 0.84 -0.06 -5.01
CA MET A 1 -0.47 0.50 -5.42
C MET A 1 -1.00 1.32 -4.26
N VAL A 2 -0.83 2.63 -4.29
CA VAL A 2 -1.52 3.53 -3.36
C VAL A 2 -2.94 3.64 -3.90
N MET A 3 -3.86 2.89 -3.31
CA MET A 3 -5.27 3.08 -3.58
C MET A 3 -5.67 4.36 -2.85
N LEU A 4 -5.54 5.50 -3.53
CA LEU A 4 -6.16 6.74 -3.09
C LEU A 4 -7.66 6.55 -3.33
N ILE A 5 -8.33 5.92 -2.37
CA ILE A 5 -9.79 5.93 -2.34
C ILE A 5 -10.17 7.36 -1.95
N CYS A 6 -10.42 8.18 -2.97
CA CYS A 6 -11.10 9.44 -2.78
C CYS A 6 -12.54 9.09 -2.39
N VAL A 7 -12.78 8.85 -1.10
CA VAL A 7 -14.15 8.79 -0.59
C VAL A 7 -14.63 10.23 -0.59
N GLN A 8 -15.35 10.63 -1.64
CA GLN A 8 -16.19 11.81 -1.57
C GLN A 8 -17.33 11.49 -0.59
N ILE A 9 -17.13 11.79 0.70
CA ILE A 9 -18.25 11.93 1.63
C ILE A 9 -18.60 13.42 1.63
N LEU A 10 -19.40 13.83 0.65
CA LEU A 10 -20.27 14.96 0.89
C LEU A 10 -21.28 14.48 1.92
N GLY A 11 -21.06 14.83 3.18
CA GLY A 11 -22.14 14.87 4.17
C GLY A 11 -23.19 15.84 3.64
N GLN A 12 -24.21 15.31 2.97
CA GLN A 12 -25.30 16.11 2.43
C GLN A 12 -26.12 16.60 3.63
N LYS A 13 -26.17 17.92 3.82
CA LYS A 13 -27.05 18.54 4.82
C LYS A 13 -28.52 18.27 4.44
N SER A 14 -29.14 17.46 5.29
CA SER A 14 -30.53 17.50 5.77
C SER A 14 -31.68 17.41 4.76
N ILE A 15 -32.20 16.20 4.58
CA ILE A 15 -33.65 16.01 4.72
C ILE A 15 -33.90 15.83 6.21
N ASP A 16 -34.66 16.74 6.82
CA ASP A 16 -34.96 16.71 8.25
C ASP A 16 -36.01 15.63 8.53
N LEU A 17 -35.57 14.37 8.62
CA LEU A 17 -36.44 13.26 8.99
C LEU A 17 -37.05 13.53 10.38
N PRO A 18 -38.39 13.40 10.55
CA PRO A 18 -39.03 13.50 11.85
C PRO A 18 -38.32 12.62 12.87
N LYS A 19 -38.10 13.12 14.09
CA LYS A 19 -37.32 12.42 15.14
C LYS A 19 -37.72 10.95 15.34
N ARG A 20 -39.00 10.61 15.14
CA ARG A 20 -39.53 9.24 15.24
C ARG A 20 -38.99 8.26 14.19
N PHE A 21 -38.48 8.75 13.07
CA PHE A 21 -37.91 7.94 11.99
C PHE A 21 -36.37 8.01 11.94
N ARG A 22 -35.76 8.85 12.79
CA ARG A 22 -34.31 8.85 12.92
C ARG A 22 -33.90 7.53 13.59
N ASN A 23 -32.90 6.87 13.03
CA ASN A 23 -32.33 5.61 13.51
C ASN A 23 -33.20 4.34 13.37
N THR A 24 -34.39 4.43 12.77
CA THR A 24 -35.26 3.26 12.54
C THR A 24 -34.99 2.56 11.21
N VAL A 25 -34.44 3.30 10.23
CA VAL A 25 -34.03 2.76 8.93
C VAL A 25 -32.53 2.96 8.79
N TYR A 26 -31.82 1.91 8.39
CA TYR A 26 -30.38 1.94 8.16
C TYR A 26 -29.98 0.90 7.12
N ASP A 27 -28.89 1.19 6.43
CA ASP A 27 -28.20 0.20 5.63
C ASP A 27 -27.20 -0.59 6.49
N VAL A 28 -26.99 -1.84 6.11
CA VAL A 28 -25.96 -2.69 6.72
C VAL A 28 -24.73 -2.70 5.81
N LYS A 29 -23.60 -2.21 6.32
CA LYS A 29 -22.30 -2.19 5.63
C LYS A 29 -21.23 -2.93 6.43
N PHE A 30 -20.16 -3.32 5.74
CA PHE A 30 -18.96 -3.94 6.34
C PHE A 30 -19.25 -5.13 7.27
N LEU A 31 -20.19 -6.00 6.87
CA LEU A 31 -20.52 -7.23 7.60
C LEU A 31 -19.29 -8.13 7.71
N LYS A 32 -19.00 -8.60 8.94
CA LYS A 32 -17.99 -9.59 9.27
C LYS A 32 -18.57 -10.64 10.21
N ILE A 33 -18.17 -11.89 10.02
CA ILE A 33 -18.54 -13.02 10.88
C ILE A 33 -17.26 -13.54 11.52
N SER A 34 -17.30 -13.84 12.81
CA SER A 34 -16.15 -14.43 13.53
C SER A 34 -15.89 -15.87 13.10
N HIS A 35 -14.66 -16.35 13.26
CA HIS A 35 -14.26 -17.72 12.89
C HIS A 35 -15.07 -18.84 13.52
N ASN A 36 -15.60 -18.63 14.73
CA ASN A 36 -16.44 -19.60 15.43
C ASN A 36 -17.94 -19.44 15.14
N ASP A 37 -18.29 -18.64 14.13
CA ASP A 37 -19.66 -18.37 13.70
C ASP A 37 -20.58 -17.82 14.80
N ARG A 38 -20.05 -17.33 15.92
CA ARG A 38 -20.86 -16.81 17.03
C ARG A 38 -21.15 -15.33 16.91
N TRP A 39 -20.19 -14.54 16.46
CA TRP A 39 -20.27 -13.08 16.47
C TRP A 39 -20.43 -12.53 15.06
N ILE A 40 -21.37 -11.59 14.91
CA ILE A 40 -21.51 -10.79 13.69
C ILE A 40 -21.17 -9.35 14.06
N CYS A 41 -20.32 -8.71 13.27
CA CYS A 41 -20.06 -7.29 13.33
C CYS A 41 -20.53 -6.63 12.04
N PHE A 42 -21.22 -5.50 12.13
CA PHE A 42 -21.59 -4.70 10.97
C PHE A 42 -21.70 -3.22 11.34
N GLN A 43 -21.65 -2.37 10.32
CA GLN A 43 -21.92 -0.95 10.47
C GLN A 43 -23.35 -0.67 10.03
N LYS A 44 -24.13 -0.04 10.91
CA LYS A 44 -25.37 0.64 10.55
C LYS A 44 -25.00 1.98 9.94
N SER A 45 -25.37 2.19 8.68
CA SER A 45 -25.15 3.45 7.97
C SER A 45 -26.46 4.20 7.85
N TYR A 46 -26.43 5.49 8.19
CA TYR A 46 -27.62 6.34 8.23
C TYR A 46 -27.46 7.54 7.31
N ASP A 47 -28.54 7.94 6.63
CA ASP A 47 -28.51 9.12 5.76
C ASP A 47 -28.36 10.44 6.53
N SER A 48 -28.81 10.48 7.78
CA SER A 48 -28.95 11.72 8.57
C SER A 48 -28.46 11.59 10.01
N ASN A 49 -27.74 10.53 10.35
CA ASN A 49 -27.14 10.34 11.67
C ASN A 49 -25.74 9.73 11.55
N SER A 50 -25.01 9.71 12.66
CA SER A 50 -23.72 9.06 12.74
C SER A 50 -23.81 7.55 12.60
N ASP A 51 -23.01 7.01 11.69
CA ASP A 51 -22.85 5.57 11.54
C ASP A 51 -22.47 4.91 12.88
N THR A 52 -23.02 3.72 13.10
CA THR A 52 -22.84 2.98 14.34
C THR A 52 -22.33 1.58 14.04
N LEU A 53 -21.21 1.20 14.67
CA LEU A 53 -20.73 -0.18 14.66
C LEU A 53 -21.56 -1.00 15.65
N VAL A 54 -22.02 -2.17 15.21
CA VAL A 54 -22.82 -3.09 16.02
C VAL A 54 -22.19 -4.47 16.01
N VAL A 55 -22.17 -5.11 17.18
CA VAL A 55 -21.82 -6.52 17.35
C VAL A 55 -23.03 -7.26 17.92
N VAL A 56 -23.35 -8.41 17.33
CA VAL A 56 -24.46 -9.29 17.74
C VAL A 56 -23.89 -10.66 18.09
N ASP A 57 -24.37 -11.23 19.20
CA ASP A 57 -24.17 -12.65 19.53
C ASP A 57 -25.27 -13.46 18.84
N ARG A 58 -24.91 -14.38 17.93
CA ARG A 58 -25.88 -15.23 17.25
C ARG A 58 -26.60 -16.20 18.19
N GLN A 59 -26.09 -16.41 19.40
CA GLN A 59 -26.81 -17.15 20.44
C GLN A 59 -27.94 -16.32 21.07
N LYS A 60 -27.90 -14.99 20.92
CA LYS A 60 -28.91 -14.04 21.41
C LYS A 60 -29.21 -12.99 20.32
N PRO A 61 -29.71 -13.43 19.14
CA PRO A 61 -29.72 -12.60 17.93
C PRO A 61 -30.64 -11.37 18.02
N ASN A 62 -31.62 -11.40 18.93
CA ASN A 62 -32.58 -10.30 19.12
C ASN A 62 -32.03 -9.14 19.96
N LYS A 63 -30.76 -9.20 20.38
CA LYS A 63 -30.13 -8.15 21.19
C LYS A 63 -28.76 -7.79 20.66
N GLU A 64 -28.54 -6.49 20.49
CA GLU A 64 -27.22 -5.94 20.20
C GLU A 64 -26.33 -6.14 21.43
N PHE A 65 -25.21 -6.83 21.23
CA PHE A 65 -24.26 -7.15 22.29
C PHE A 65 -23.37 -5.96 22.61
N TYR A 66 -22.90 -5.27 21.57
CA TYR A 66 -22.05 -4.08 21.68
C TYR A 66 -22.42 -3.08 20.59
N GLN A 67 -22.35 -1.79 20.91
CA GLN A 67 -22.56 -0.69 19.96
C GLN A 67 -21.53 0.40 20.18
N LYS A 68 -21.10 1.04 19.09
CA LYS A 68 -20.24 2.23 19.13
C LYS A 68 -20.64 3.22 18.05
N SER A 69 -21.20 4.35 18.47
CA SER A 69 -21.57 5.46 17.59
C SER A 69 -20.35 6.28 17.19
N ASP A 70 -20.49 7.09 16.12
CA ASP A 70 -19.46 7.99 15.60
C ASP A 70 -18.18 7.26 15.14
N VAL A 71 -18.31 6.00 14.76
CA VAL A 71 -17.18 5.20 14.27
C VAL A 71 -17.43 4.78 12.84
N ILE A 72 -16.58 5.32 11.96
CA ILE A 72 -16.36 4.80 10.62
C ILE A 72 -15.10 3.93 10.71
N PRO A 73 -15.23 2.60 10.83
CA PRO A 73 -14.06 1.76 10.84
C PRO A 73 -13.40 1.79 9.47
N LEU A 74 -12.12 2.10 9.44
CA LEU A 74 -11.29 1.96 8.25
C LEU A 74 -10.88 0.51 8.01
N TYR A 75 -10.90 -0.31 9.06
CA TYR A 75 -10.61 -1.74 8.99
C TYR A 75 -11.25 -2.46 10.18
N THR A 76 -11.87 -3.62 9.93
CA THR A 76 -12.38 -4.52 10.96
C THR A 76 -12.07 -5.98 10.62
N THR A 77 -11.70 -6.75 11.64
CA THR A 77 -11.61 -8.21 11.52
C THR A 77 -11.78 -8.88 12.88
N PHE A 78 -12.25 -10.13 12.85
CA PHE A 78 -12.14 -10.99 14.01
C PHE A 78 -10.77 -11.67 14.04
N THR A 79 -10.23 -11.82 15.24
CA THR A 79 -9.08 -12.69 15.51
C THR A 79 -9.56 -14.14 15.69
N PRO A 80 -8.68 -15.15 15.60
CA PRO A 80 -9.01 -16.55 15.91
C PRO A 80 -9.60 -16.76 17.30
N ASN A 81 -9.20 -15.96 18.30
CA ASN A 81 -9.77 -15.99 19.65
C ASN A 81 -11.20 -15.41 19.73
N GLY A 82 -11.75 -14.94 18.61
CA GLY A 82 -13.08 -14.36 18.53
C GLY A 82 -13.14 -12.90 18.99
N TYR A 83 -11.99 -12.25 19.23
CA TYR A 83 -11.95 -10.82 19.55
C TYR A 83 -12.10 -10.00 18.29
N LEU A 84 -12.77 -8.85 18.41
CA LEU A 84 -12.96 -7.93 17.30
C LEU A 84 -11.87 -6.86 17.32
N PHE A 85 -11.03 -6.84 16.29
CA PHE A 85 -10.07 -5.76 16.06
C PHE A 85 -10.67 -4.71 15.12
N LEU A 86 -10.51 -3.44 15.49
CA LEU A 86 -11.05 -2.28 14.81
C LEU A 86 -9.97 -1.21 14.67
N ARG A 87 -9.82 -0.66 13.47
CA ARG A 87 -9.07 0.56 13.21
C ARG A 87 -10.01 1.69 12.81
N GLY A 88 -9.99 2.79 13.56
CA GLY A 88 -10.60 4.06 13.20
C GLY A 88 -9.60 5.01 12.53
N GLN A 89 -9.94 6.29 12.43
CA GLN A 89 -9.05 7.29 11.78
C GLN A 89 -7.80 7.64 12.59
N LYS A 90 -7.89 7.63 13.93
CA LYS A 90 -6.79 8.03 14.83
C LYS A 90 -6.61 7.09 16.02
N SER A 91 -7.31 5.97 16.02
CA SER A 91 -7.31 5.02 17.12
C SER A 91 -7.55 3.61 16.61
N SER A 92 -7.14 2.63 17.39
CA SER A 92 -7.49 1.23 17.18
C SER A 92 -7.97 0.62 18.49
N GLU A 93 -8.82 -0.39 18.39
CA GLU A 93 -9.37 -1.09 19.54
C GLU A 93 -9.41 -2.59 19.29
N LEU A 94 -9.15 -3.35 20.35
CA LEU A 94 -9.37 -4.78 20.40
C LEU A 94 -10.44 -5.07 21.45
N LEU A 95 -11.64 -5.43 21.00
CA LEU A 95 -12.77 -5.76 21.85
C LEU A 95 -12.77 -7.26 22.17
N LYS A 96 -12.60 -7.59 23.45
CA LYS A 96 -12.58 -8.97 23.96
C LYS A 96 -14.00 -9.46 24.21
N LEU A 97 -14.45 -10.37 23.35
CA LEU A 97 -15.75 -11.02 23.44
C LEU A 97 -15.62 -12.33 24.22
N PRO A 98 -16.58 -12.67 25.12
CA PRO A 98 -17.84 -11.99 25.45
C PRO A 98 -17.73 -10.97 26.61
N SER A 99 -16.53 -10.61 27.06
CA SER A 99 -16.36 -9.81 28.29
C SER A 99 -16.61 -8.30 28.14
N THR A 100 -16.75 -7.79 26.91
CA THR A 100 -16.71 -6.36 26.53
C THR A 100 -15.47 -5.56 26.96
N ALA A 101 -14.51 -6.19 27.65
CA ALA A 101 -13.22 -5.60 27.94
C ALA A 101 -12.53 -5.18 26.63
N LYS A 102 -11.82 -4.06 26.65
CA LYS A 102 -11.15 -3.54 25.45
C LYS A 102 -9.72 -3.11 25.75
N VAL A 103 -8.86 -3.32 24.77
CA VAL A 103 -7.56 -2.64 24.66
C VAL A 103 -7.72 -1.53 23.64
N SER A 104 -7.28 -0.32 23.97
CA SER A 104 -7.41 0.85 23.11
C SER A 104 -6.05 1.49 22.88
N TRP A 105 -5.76 1.80 21.62
CA TRP A 105 -4.59 2.55 21.19
C TRP A 105 -5.03 3.87 20.59
N ASN A 106 -4.42 4.97 21.02
CA ASN A 106 -4.66 6.32 20.51
C ASN A 106 -3.51 6.76 19.60
N ASN A 107 -3.71 7.82 18.83
CA ASN A 107 -2.73 8.34 17.87
C ASN A 107 -2.21 7.28 16.88
N VAL A 108 -3.08 6.35 16.51
CA VAL A 108 -2.77 5.31 15.55
C VAL A 108 -2.92 5.88 14.15
N LYS A 109 -1.82 5.94 13.40
CA LYS A 109 -1.79 6.36 12.00
C LYS A 109 -2.26 5.25 11.06
N ASP A 110 -1.85 4.01 11.35
CA ASP A 110 -2.26 2.84 10.60
C ASP A 110 -2.23 1.60 11.50
N ALA A 111 -3.05 0.61 11.18
CA ALA A 111 -3.01 -0.67 11.88
C ALA A 111 -3.64 -1.79 11.04
N VAL A 112 -3.15 -3.00 11.25
CA VAL A 112 -3.67 -4.19 10.59
C VAL A 112 -3.48 -5.41 11.49
N TYR A 113 -4.43 -6.34 11.42
CA TYR A 113 -4.25 -7.68 11.99
C TYR A 113 -3.62 -8.58 10.93
N ASP A 114 -2.45 -9.12 11.22
CA ASP A 114 -1.81 -10.13 10.39
C ASP A 114 -2.33 -11.51 10.79
N SER A 115 -3.22 -12.07 9.96
CA SER A 115 -3.82 -13.38 10.22
C SER A 115 -2.86 -14.56 10.03
N VAL A 116 -1.74 -14.37 9.32
CA VAL A 116 -0.76 -15.45 9.11
C VAL A 116 0.03 -15.67 10.40
N PHE A 117 0.46 -14.57 11.02
CA PHE A 117 1.28 -14.63 12.22
C PHE A 117 0.52 -14.36 13.52
N ASN A 118 -0.77 -14.06 13.43
CA ASN A 118 -1.61 -13.82 14.57
C ASN A 118 -1.15 -12.65 15.45
N VAL A 119 -0.70 -11.56 14.82
CA VAL A 119 -0.24 -10.35 15.49
C VAL A 119 -0.97 -9.12 14.98
N ILE A 120 -1.04 -8.08 15.81
CA ILE A 120 -1.53 -6.76 15.45
C ILE A 120 -0.31 -5.86 15.20
N LEU A 121 -0.24 -5.27 14.01
CA LEU A 121 0.75 -4.27 13.65
C LEU A 121 0.11 -2.88 13.75
N LEU A 122 0.69 -1.98 14.53
CA LEU A 122 0.20 -0.61 14.72
C LEU A 122 1.32 0.39 14.44
N ILE A 123 1.04 1.46 13.69
CA ILE A 123 1.87 2.66 13.66
C ILE A 123 1.26 3.65 14.64
N GLN A 124 1.91 3.83 15.80
CA GLN A 124 1.46 4.73 16.85
C GLN A 124 2.57 5.73 17.16
N ASP A 125 2.25 7.02 17.14
CA ASP A 125 3.19 8.11 17.48
C ASP A 125 4.52 8.06 16.69
N GLY A 126 4.52 7.48 15.49
CA GLY A 126 5.71 7.33 14.64
C GLY A 126 6.48 6.02 14.85
N ASP A 127 6.06 5.17 15.78
CA ASP A 127 6.68 3.88 16.06
C ASP A 127 5.80 2.73 15.53
N LEU A 128 6.43 1.63 15.11
CA LEU A 128 5.73 0.36 14.87
C LEU A 128 5.65 -0.40 16.19
N LEU A 129 4.44 -0.72 16.62
CA LEU A 129 4.16 -1.66 17.70
C LEU A 129 3.67 -2.98 17.11
N ILE A 130 4.22 -4.08 17.61
CA ILE A 130 3.69 -5.42 17.38
C ILE A 130 3.05 -5.88 18.67
N ALA A 131 1.75 -6.12 18.63
CA ALA A 131 0.98 -6.66 19.74
C ALA A 131 0.52 -8.09 19.44
N ASP A 132 0.41 -8.91 20.48
CA ASP A 132 -0.20 -10.23 20.39
C ASP A 132 -1.74 -10.13 20.24
N GLN A 133 -2.39 -11.30 20.13
CA GLN A 133 -3.85 -11.39 20.03
C GLN A 133 -4.60 -10.88 21.28
N GLU A 134 -3.92 -10.69 22.40
CA GLU A 134 -4.48 -10.16 23.64
C GLU A 134 -4.36 -8.64 23.74
N GLY A 135 -3.68 -8.00 22.78
CA GLY A 135 -3.39 -6.58 22.74
C GLY A 135 -2.17 -6.18 23.58
N LYS A 136 -1.34 -7.14 24.01
CA LYS A 136 -0.09 -6.84 24.71
C LYS A 136 1.00 -6.59 23.68
N THR A 137 1.70 -5.47 23.80
CA THR A 137 2.89 -5.18 22.98
C THR A 137 3.98 -6.20 23.29
N ILE A 138 4.44 -6.91 22.26
CA ILE A 138 5.49 -7.91 22.32
C ILE A 138 6.78 -7.45 21.65
N ASN A 139 6.71 -6.51 20.71
CA ASN A 139 7.88 -5.92 20.06
C ASN A 139 7.59 -4.49 19.58
N MET A 140 8.64 -3.70 19.35
CA MET A 140 8.54 -2.31 18.92
C MET A 140 9.74 -1.89 18.08
N VAL A 141 9.50 -1.08 17.05
CA VAL A 141 10.52 -0.40 16.25
C VAL A 141 10.24 1.08 16.26
N LYS A 142 11.23 1.88 16.63
CA LYS A 142 11.10 3.33 16.72
C LYS A 142 11.30 4.02 15.37
N ASN A 143 10.78 5.24 15.24
CA ASN A 143 11.04 6.12 14.08
C ASN A 143 10.66 5.51 12.73
N VAL A 144 9.55 4.80 12.69
CA VAL A 144 9.00 4.16 11.49
C VAL A 144 8.33 5.22 10.62
N ARG A 145 8.95 5.46 9.46
CA ARG A 145 8.44 6.38 8.44
C ARG A 145 7.22 5.78 7.72
N SER A 146 7.29 4.49 7.41
CA SER A 146 6.25 3.79 6.64
C SER A 146 6.28 2.28 6.87
N ILE A 147 5.10 1.65 6.86
CA ILE A 147 4.95 0.19 6.73
C ILE A 147 4.49 -0.14 5.31
N LEU A 148 5.05 -1.20 4.75
CA LEU A 148 4.65 -1.75 3.45
C LEU A 148 4.17 -3.17 3.66
N THR A 149 2.92 -3.40 3.27
CA THR A 149 2.17 -4.63 3.50
C THR A 149 1.90 -5.30 2.17
N SER A 150 2.54 -6.43 1.89
CA SER A 150 2.16 -7.34 0.80
C SER A 150 1.27 -8.47 1.35
N LYS A 151 0.77 -9.35 0.47
CA LYS A 151 0.03 -10.53 0.90
C LYS A 151 0.86 -11.47 1.80
N GLN A 152 2.17 -11.57 1.57
CA GLN A 152 3.04 -12.55 2.22
C GLN A 152 4.07 -11.94 3.16
N ARG A 153 4.48 -10.69 2.93
CA ARG A 153 5.57 -10.03 3.64
C ARG A 153 5.16 -8.65 4.12
N LYS A 154 5.71 -8.26 5.25
CA LYS A 154 5.52 -6.95 5.86
C LYS A 154 6.88 -6.33 6.09
N PHE A 155 7.00 -5.05 5.79
CA PHE A 155 8.24 -4.30 5.95
C PHE A 155 8.00 -2.99 6.67
N ALA A 156 8.97 -2.54 7.45
CA ALA A 156 9.01 -1.21 8.04
C ALA A 156 10.25 -0.47 7.54
N VAL A 157 10.04 0.75 7.04
CA VAL A 157 11.13 1.68 6.74
C VAL A 157 11.31 2.59 7.95
N VAL A 158 12.52 2.59 8.49
CA VAL A 158 12.94 3.41 9.63
C VAL A 158 13.89 4.49 9.14
N SER A 159 13.70 5.72 9.62
CA SER A 159 14.56 6.85 9.30
C SER A 159 15.20 7.38 10.58
N GLU A 160 16.53 7.33 10.64
CA GLU A 160 17.33 7.79 11.79
C GLU A 160 18.40 8.76 11.30
N GLY A 161 18.14 10.06 11.44
CA GLY A 161 19.01 11.11 10.91
C GLY A 161 19.11 11.03 9.39
N THR A 162 20.31 10.76 8.86
CA THR A 162 20.58 10.63 7.42
C THR A 162 20.47 9.20 6.91
N LYS A 163 20.31 8.21 7.80
CA LYS A 163 20.25 6.80 7.42
C LYS A 163 18.80 6.33 7.31
N GLU A 164 18.55 5.47 6.33
CA GLU A 164 17.33 4.68 6.26
C GLU A 164 17.65 3.19 6.42
N SER A 165 16.80 2.49 7.16
CA SER A 165 16.88 1.05 7.36
C SER A 165 15.59 0.38 6.91
N LEU A 166 15.70 -0.81 6.34
CA LEU A 166 14.56 -1.66 6.05
C LEU A 166 14.52 -2.82 7.04
N TYR A 167 13.38 -2.99 7.70
CA TYR A 167 13.12 -4.12 8.56
C TYR A 167 12.07 -5.02 7.93
N MET A 168 12.33 -6.31 7.91
CA MET A 168 11.34 -7.35 7.58
C MET A 168 10.66 -7.79 8.87
N ILE A 169 9.34 -7.90 8.84
CA ILE A 169 8.51 -8.32 9.97
C ILE A 169 8.01 -9.73 9.66
N SER A 170 8.34 -10.67 10.55
CA SER A 170 7.90 -12.06 10.49
C SER A 170 7.24 -12.42 11.82
N GLY A 171 5.94 -12.16 11.90
CA GLY A 171 5.17 -12.29 13.13
C GLY A 171 5.68 -11.40 14.25
N LYS A 172 6.19 -12.01 15.32
CA LYS A 172 6.74 -11.27 16.47
C LYS A 172 8.18 -10.79 16.23
N ASP A 173 8.88 -11.43 15.29
CA ASP A 173 10.29 -11.21 15.05
C ASP A 173 10.46 -10.12 13.98
N ILE A 174 11.48 -9.29 14.18
CA ILE A 174 11.78 -8.16 13.31
C ILE A 174 13.28 -8.20 13.02
N PHE A 175 13.62 -8.19 11.73
CA PHE A 175 15.00 -8.32 11.28
C PHE A 175 15.34 -7.15 10.38
N LYS A 176 16.45 -6.46 10.66
CA LYS A 176 17.00 -5.46 9.74
C LYS A 176 17.60 -6.19 8.55
N ILE A 177 17.14 -5.86 7.35
CA ILE A 177 17.61 -6.48 6.09
C ILE A 177 18.36 -5.50 5.19
N TYR A 178 18.39 -4.21 5.55
CA TYR A 178 19.14 -3.18 4.85
C TYR A 178 19.38 -1.97 5.76
N GLU A 179 20.53 -1.31 5.59
CA GLU A 179 20.85 0.01 6.13
C GLU A 179 21.72 0.76 5.13
N GLY A 180 21.35 2.01 4.82
CA GLY A 180 22.13 2.86 3.93
C GLY A 180 21.85 4.35 4.14
N GLU A 181 22.65 5.19 3.49
CA GLU A 181 22.45 6.64 3.47
C GLU A 181 21.47 7.06 2.36
N GLU A 182 21.22 6.16 1.41
CA GLU A 182 20.23 6.37 0.36
C GLU A 182 18.80 6.25 0.91
N LYS A 183 17.95 7.16 0.46
CA LYS A 183 16.52 7.15 0.80
C LYS A 183 15.83 6.00 0.08
N ILE A 184 15.18 5.11 0.81
CA ILE A 184 14.31 4.08 0.27
C ILE A 184 13.03 4.75 -0.28
N LYS A 185 12.82 4.74 -1.59
CA LYS A 185 11.59 5.26 -2.21
C LYS A 185 10.50 4.21 -2.25
N PHE A 186 10.83 2.99 -2.66
CA PHE A 186 9.89 1.90 -2.78
C PHE A 186 10.50 0.59 -2.28
N VAL A 187 9.67 -0.21 -1.63
CA VAL A 187 9.95 -1.63 -1.37
C VAL A 187 8.98 -2.42 -2.22
N LEU A 188 9.53 -3.27 -3.07
CA LEU A 188 8.83 -4.01 -4.10
C LEU A 188 8.91 -5.50 -3.74
N ASP A 189 7.75 -6.06 -3.40
CA ASP A 189 7.63 -7.50 -3.18
C ASP A 189 7.64 -8.21 -4.53
N SER A 190 8.69 -9.00 -4.77
CA SER A 190 8.84 -9.79 -6.00
C SER A 190 8.13 -11.14 -5.97
N ASN A 191 7.49 -11.51 -4.85
CA ASN A 191 6.98 -12.85 -4.54
C ASN A 191 8.01 -13.99 -4.64
N LEU A 192 9.30 -13.67 -4.79
CA LEU A 192 10.42 -14.60 -4.71
C LEU A 192 11.16 -14.43 -3.36
N GLU A 193 12.22 -15.23 -3.16
CA GLU A 193 13.09 -15.21 -1.98
C GLU A 193 13.81 -13.87 -1.74
N ASN A 194 13.79 -12.95 -2.71
CA ASN A 194 14.44 -11.66 -2.60
C ASN A 194 13.43 -10.54 -2.36
N THR A 195 13.87 -9.51 -1.64
CA THR A 195 13.17 -8.23 -1.53
C THR A 195 13.84 -7.23 -2.45
N ILE A 196 13.09 -6.58 -3.33
CA ILE A 196 13.65 -5.55 -4.21
C ILE A 196 13.35 -4.18 -3.61
N ILE A 197 14.36 -3.31 -3.54
CA ILE A 197 14.18 -1.92 -3.11
C ILE A 197 14.63 -0.95 -4.20
N LEU A 198 13.95 0.19 -4.29
CA LEU A 198 14.41 1.34 -5.06
C LEU A 198 14.89 2.40 -4.07
N THR A 199 16.16 2.78 -4.18
CA THR A 199 16.81 3.80 -3.35
C THR A 199 17.18 5.02 -4.18
N GLU A 200 17.25 6.17 -3.52
CA GLU A 200 17.58 7.47 -4.10
C GLU A 200 18.71 8.11 -3.33
N ASN A 201 19.81 8.37 -4.05
CA ASN A 201 20.90 9.18 -3.54
C ASN A 201 20.65 10.63 -3.97
N SER A 202 20.19 11.47 -3.03
CA SER A 202 19.85 12.87 -3.31
C SER A 202 21.07 13.70 -3.71
N ALA A 203 22.26 13.42 -3.18
CA ALA A 203 23.49 14.15 -3.51
C ALA A 203 23.97 13.86 -4.93
N LYS A 204 23.89 12.60 -5.37
CA LYS A 204 24.33 12.15 -6.70
C LYS A 204 23.23 12.19 -7.75
N LYS A 205 22.00 12.55 -7.35
CA LYS A 205 20.80 12.48 -8.20
C LYS A 205 20.76 11.13 -8.92
N LYS A 206 20.80 10.04 -8.15
CA LYS A 206 20.90 8.69 -8.71
C LYS A 206 19.89 7.77 -8.04
N ASN A 207 19.06 7.13 -8.85
CA ASN A 207 18.19 6.05 -8.40
C ASN A 207 18.88 4.70 -8.61
N GLN A 208 18.75 3.82 -7.64
CA GLN A 208 19.33 2.48 -7.66
C GLN A 208 18.28 1.45 -7.29
N ILE A 209 18.32 0.31 -7.98
CA ILE A 209 17.51 -0.87 -7.66
C ILE A 209 18.43 -1.88 -7.00
N VAL A 210 18.04 -2.37 -5.82
CA VAL A 210 18.84 -3.30 -5.02
C VAL A 210 18.03 -4.55 -4.75
N SER A 211 18.67 -5.72 -4.88
CA SER A 211 18.08 -7.01 -4.52
C SER A 211 18.67 -7.42 -3.18
N LEU A 212 17.80 -7.64 -2.19
CA LEU A 212 18.17 -8.07 -0.86
C LEU A 212 17.73 -9.51 -0.66
N SER A 213 18.60 -10.36 -0.13
CA SER A 213 18.14 -11.65 0.38
C SER A 213 17.27 -11.45 1.62
N ASN A 214 16.34 -12.37 1.88
CA ASN A 214 15.51 -12.33 3.09
C ASN A 214 16.32 -12.53 4.39
N THR A 215 17.60 -12.92 4.32
CA THR A 215 18.50 -13.01 5.49
C THR A 215 19.20 -11.69 5.81
N GLY A 216 18.96 -10.63 5.03
CA GLY A 216 19.63 -9.34 5.17
C GLY A 216 21.07 -9.34 4.64
N GLN A 217 21.53 -10.43 4.03
CA GLN A 217 22.75 -10.39 3.24
C GLN A 217 22.46 -9.64 1.94
N GLU A 218 23.19 -8.55 1.73
CA GLU A 218 23.21 -7.89 0.43
C GLU A 218 23.69 -8.88 -0.63
N LEU A 219 22.80 -9.16 -1.60
CA LEU A 219 23.16 -9.81 -2.84
C LEU A 219 23.82 -8.75 -3.75
N PRO A 220 24.64 -9.14 -4.74
CA PRO A 220 25.70 -8.28 -5.28
C PRO A 220 25.19 -6.97 -5.90
N LYS A 221 26.09 -5.96 -5.88
CA LYS A 221 26.03 -4.55 -6.34
C LYS A 221 24.67 -4.02 -6.85
N PRO A 222 24.27 -2.79 -6.47
CA PRO A 222 23.02 -2.18 -6.93
C PRO A 222 23.01 -1.95 -8.45
N PHE A 223 21.85 -2.18 -9.09
CA PHE A 223 21.60 -1.77 -10.47
C PHE A 223 21.30 -0.28 -10.50
N SER A 224 21.99 0.44 -11.38
CA SER A 224 21.77 1.87 -11.54
C SER A 224 20.74 2.11 -12.65
N VAL A 225 19.63 2.78 -12.32
CA VAL A 225 18.70 3.26 -13.34
C VAL A 225 19.45 4.23 -14.25
N SER A 226 19.26 4.14 -15.57
CA SER A 226 20.01 4.97 -16.52
C SER A 226 19.76 6.46 -16.26
N GLN A 227 20.79 7.29 -16.49
CA GLN A 227 20.71 8.75 -16.26
C GLN A 227 19.74 9.46 -17.21
N GLU A 228 19.34 8.80 -18.30
CA GLU A 228 18.41 9.32 -19.31
C GLU A 228 16.96 9.42 -18.80
N VAL A 229 16.66 8.70 -17.72
CA VAL A 229 15.36 8.74 -17.05
C VAL A 229 15.39 9.82 -15.98
N ASP A 230 14.67 10.93 -16.22
CA ASP A 230 14.56 12.01 -15.24
C ASP A 230 14.00 11.45 -13.92
N LEU A 231 14.70 11.76 -12.83
CA LEU A 231 14.79 10.92 -11.62
C LEU A 231 13.53 10.96 -10.74
N ASN A 232 12.47 11.60 -11.19
CA ASN A 232 11.22 11.72 -10.45
C ASN A 232 10.30 10.52 -10.70
N ILE A 233 10.72 9.38 -10.15
CA ILE A 233 9.97 8.11 -10.18
C ILE A 233 8.75 8.23 -9.26
N ARG A 234 7.55 8.19 -9.85
CA ARG A 234 6.25 8.22 -9.15
C ARG A 234 5.80 6.85 -8.67
N SER A 235 6.10 5.81 -9.44
CA SER A 235 5.72 4.45 -9.09
C SER A 235 6.72 3.45 -9.67
N ALA A 236 6.82 2.29 -9.01
CA ALA A 236 7.64 1.19 -9.47
C ALA A 236 6.89 -0.14 -9.26
N LYS A 237 7.09 -1.06 -10.18
CA LYS A 237 6.60 -2.44 -10.13
C LYS A 237 7.74 -3.37 -10.54
N VAL A 238 7.74 -4.56 -9.96
CA VAL A 238 8.67 -5.62 -10.31
C VAL A 238 7.89 -6.91 -10.54
N PHE A 239 8.23 -7.62 -11.60
CA PHE A 239 7.70 -8.93 -11.90
C PHE A 239 8.86 -9.92 -12.00
N PRO A 240 8.83 -11.02 -11.24
CA PRO A 240 9.83 -12.06 -11.38
C PRO A 240 9.69 -12.72 -12.76
N VAL A 241 10.81 -12.83 -13.47
CA VAL A 241 10.92 -13.60 -14.72
C VAL A 241 11.54 -14.96 -14.41
N THR A 242 12.65 -14.95 -13.66
CA THR A 242 13.33 -16.12 -13.12
C THR A 242 13.85 -15.79 -11.70
N GLN A 243 14.55 -16.70 -11.03
CA GLN A 243 15.14 -16.44 -9.70
C GLN A 243 16.10 -15.23 -9.70
N HIS A 244 16.82 -15.02 -10.81
CA HIS A 244 17.82 -13.97 -10.93
C HIS A 244 17.43 -12.85 -11.91
N GLN A 245 16.22 -12.89 -12.47
CA GLN A 245 15.81 -11.95 -13.51
C GLN A 245 14.44 -11.35 -13.22
N TYR A 246 14.34 -10.04 -13.37
CA TYR A 246 13.16 -9.27 -13.04
C TYR A 246 12.80 -8.31 -14.16
N PHE A 247 11.51 -8.23 -14.49
CA PHE A 247 10.97 -7.19 -15.33
C PHE A 247 10.53 -6.04 -14.43
N VAL A 248 11.20 -4.90 -14.56
CA VAL A 248 10.96 -3.70 -13.74
C VAL A 248 10.24 -2.67 -14.58
N THR A 249 9.14 -2.13 -14.06
CA THR A 249 8.41 -1.04 -14.69
C THR A 249 8.42 0.16 -13.75
N LEU A 250 8.86 1.30 -14.25
CA LEU A 250 8.91 2.57 -13.55
C LEU A 250 7.98 3.56 -14.25
N THR A 251 7.21 4.31 -13.46
CA THR A 251 6.47 5.48 -13.94
C THR A 251 7.22 6.72 -13.52
N VAL A 252 7.67 7.53 -14.47
CA VAL A 252 8.49 8.73 -14.21
C VAL A 252 7.82 9.96 -14.80
N ASN A 253 8.14 11.14 -14.28
CA ASN A 253 7.71 12.37 -14.92
C ASN A 253 8.44 12.57 -16.24
N LYS A 254 7.72 12.90 -17.30
CA LYS A 254 8.32 13.38 -18.54
C LYS A 254 8.97 14.73 -18.26
N LYS A 255 10.17 14.93 -18.81
CA LYS A 255 10.82 16.25 -18.81
C LYS A 255 9.96 17.19 -19.65
N ARG A 256 9.33 18.18 -19.02
CA ARG A 256 8.52 19.17 -19.74
C ARG A 256 9.43 20.03 -20.63
N ASN A 257 9.05 20.16 -21.89
CA ASN A 257 9.53 21.27 -22.72
C ASN A 257 9.00 22.59 -22.14
N ASP A 258 9.70 23.69 -22.40
CA ASP A 258 9.45 25.00 -21.82
C ASP A 258 7.95 25.39 -21.90
N LYS A 259 7.32 25.65 -20.74
CA LYS A 259 5.88 26.00 -20.66
C LYS A 259 5.54 27.30 -21.36
N ASN A 260 6.54 28.13 -21.66
CA ASN A 260 6.38 29.41 -22.34
C ASN A 260 6.55 29.30 -23.87
N ALA A 261 6.86 28.11 -24.39
CA ALA A 261 6.89 27.89 -25.83
C ALA A 261 5.46 27.79 -26.40
N PRO A 262 5.19 28.36 -27.59
CA PRO A 262 3.92 28.14 -28.27
C PRO A 262 3.73 26.64 -28.58
N ASP A 263 2.56 26.11 -28.25
CA ASP A 263 2.19 24.73 -28.58
C ASP A 263 1.69 24.68 -30.04
N ILE A 264 2.46 24.03 -30.91
CA ILE A 264 2.17 23.92 -32.35
C ILE A 264 1.65 22.52 -32.63
N TRP A 265 0.54 22.45 -33.37
CA TRP A 265 -0.19 21.21 -33.64
C TRP A 265 -0.20 20.93 -35.14
N TYR A 266 0.11 19.70 -35.51
CA TYR A 266 0.06 19.23 -36.89
C TYR A 266 -1.07 18.21 -37.05
N SER A 267 -1.64 18.13 -38.25
CA SER A 267 -2.72 17.18 -38.56
C SER A 267 -2.29 15.71 -38.47
N ASN A 268 -0.98 15.45 -38.49
CA ASN A 268 -0.38 14.14 -38.30
C ASN A 268 0.24 13.97 -36.90
N ASP A 269 -0.09 14.84 -35.95
CA ASP A 269 0.29 14.62 -34.55
C ASP A 269 -0.45 13.40 -34.01
N SER A 270 0.31 12.46 -33.47
CA SER A 270 -0.22 11.37 -32.64
C SER A 270 -0.19 11.78 -31.17
N LYS A 271 -0.91 11.05 -30.30
CA LYS A 271 -0.85 11.21 -28.83
C LYS A 271 -1.36 12.54 -28.30
N LEU A 272 -2.34 13.17 -28.96
CA LEU A 272 -2.86 14.48 -28.56
C LEU A 272 -3.31 14.51 -27.10
N GLU A 273 -3.82 13.41 -26.54
CA GLU A 273 -4.20 13.34 -25.13
C GLU A 273 -3.04 13.63 -24.17
N THR A 274 -1.80 13.29 -24.54
CA THR A 274 -0.61 13.49 -23.70
C THR A 274 -0.29 14.98 -23.51
N LYS A 275 -0.72 15.84 -24.44
CA LYS A 275 -0.58 17.31 -24.29
C LYS A 275 -1.46 17.90 -23.17
N PHE A 276 -2.54 17.21 -22.77
CA PHE A 276 -3.52 17.73 -21.80
C PHE A 276 -3.31 17.26 -20.35
N TYR A 277 -2.50 16.21 -20.14
CA TYR A 277 -2.30 15.63 -18.82
C TYR A 277 -0.87 15.82 -18.31
N ASP A 278 -0.68 15.69 -17.00
CA ASP A 278 0.66 15.61 -16.41
C ASP A 278 1.35 14.35 -16.95
N ASP A 279 2.21 14.53 -17.95
CA ASP A 279 2.86 13.46 -18.67
C ASP A 279 3.78 12.65 -17.74
N THR A 280 3.29 11.49 -17.33
CA THR A 280 4.15 10.43 -16.83
C THR A 280 4.45 9.48 -17.97
N VAL A 281 5.72 9.11 -18.11
CA VAL A 281 6.13 8.07 -19.06
C VAL A 281 6.49 6.79 -18.32
N GLU A 282 6.25 5.67 -18.98
CA GLU A 282 6.67 4.37 -18.50
C GLU A 282 8.09 4.07 -19.00
N CYS A 283 8.87 3.46 -18.12
CA CYS A 283 10.21 2.97 -18.41
C CYS A 283 10.30 1.52 -17.95
N SER A 284 10.67 0.62 -18.86
CA SER A 284 10.72 -0.80 -18.58
C SER A 284 12.14 -1.34 -18.74
N TYR A 285 12.60 -2.08 -17.74
CA TYR A 285 13.92 -2.72 -17.73
C TYR A 285 13.79 -4.23 -17.57
N LEU A 286 14.69 -4.96 -18.23
CA LEU A 286 14.99 -6.35 -17.90
C LEU A 286 16.25 -6.38 -17.05
N TRP A 287 16.10 -6.63 -15.76
CA TRP A 287 17.21 -6.62 -14.81
C TRP A 287 17.63 -8.03 -14.43
N ARG A 288 18.92 -8.30 -14.57
CA ARG A 288 19.60 -9.53 -14.14
C ARG A 288 20.43 -9.25 -12.89
N THR A 289 20.11 -9.93 -11.78
CA THR A 289 20.70 -9.72 -10.45
C THR A 289 22.04 -10.41 -10.26
N ASP A 290 22.30 -11.49 -11.01
CA ASP A 290 23.56 -12.24 -11.01
C ASP A 290 24.69 -11.45 -11.70
N SER A 291 24.40 -10.84 -12.85
CA SER A 291 25.33 -9.98 -13.58
C SER A 291 25.25 -8.51 -13.21
N ASN A 292 24.22 -8.12 -12.44
CA ASN A 292 23.86 -6.73 -12.14
C ASN A 292 23.74 -5.83 -13.39
N THR A 293 23.17 -6.38 -14.46
CA THR A 293 22.94 -5.65 -15.71
C THR A 293 21.45 -5.44 -15.92
N GLY A 294 21.05 -4.23 -16.28
CA GLY A 294 19.69 -3.95 -16.73
C GLY A 294 19.71 -3.51 -18.19
N GLU A 295 18.86 -4.15 -18.99
CA GLU A 295 18.61 -3.77 -20.36
C GLU A 295 17.37 -2.88 -20.40
N LEU A 296 17.49 -1.68 -20.98
CA LEU A 296 16.34 -0.81 -21.21
C LEU A 296 15.50 -1.39 -22.36
N LEU A 297 14.27 -1.78 -22.06
CA LEU A 297 13.37 -2.38 -23.05
C LEU A 297 12.47 -1.36 -23.75
N GLY A 298 12.15 -0.26 -23.07
CA GLY A 298 11.37 0.84 -23.63
C GLY A 298 11.29 2.03 -22.69
N TYR A 299 11.31 3.23 -23.26
CA TYR A 299 11.22 4.49 -22.52
C TYR A 299 10.42 5.53 -23.29
N GLY A 300 9.55 6.25 -22.60
CA GLY A 300 8.93 7.44 -23.16
C GLY A 300 7.89 7.11 -24.22
N ASP A 301 8.13 7.68 -25.40
CA ASP A 301 7.23 7.68 -26.56
C ASP A 301 7.49 6.53 -27.55
N GLU A 302 8.50 5.71 -27.27
CA GLU A 302 8.85 4.51 -28.03
C GLU A 302 7.91 3.32 -27.75
N ASP A 303 8.20 2.18 -28.36
CA ASP A 303 7.49 0.93 -28.06
C ASP A 303 7.57 0.61 -26.56
N LYS A 304 6.40 0.52 -25.93
CA LYS A 304 6.26 0.02 -24.57
C LYS A 304 6.55 -1.47 -24.56
N ALA A 305 7.21 -1.93 -23.51
CA ALA A 305 7.44 -3.35 -23.27
C ALA A 305 6.43 -3.88 -22.24
N ALA A 306 5.86 -5.05 -22.52
CA ALA A 306 5.00 -5.79 -21.60
C ALA A 306 5.53 -7.21 -21.38
N TYR A 307 5.54 -7.62 -20.11
CA TYR A 307 5.81 -9.00 -19.70
C TYR A 307 4.49 -9.72 -19.43
N PHE A 308 4.29 -10.86 -20.09
CA PHE A 308 3.06 -11.64 -20.02
C PHE A 308 3.25 -13.02 -19.36
N GLY A 309 4.34 -13.20 -18.61
CA GLY A 309 4.57 -14.42 -17.82
C GLY A 309 5.42 -15.49 -18.51
N ASN A 310 5.97 -15.23 -19.71
CA ASN A 310 6.89 -16.13 -20.39
C ASN A 310 8.33 -15.62 -20.29
N PRO A 311 9.31 -16.42 -19.83
CA PRO A 311 10.68 -15.97 -19.58
C PRO A 311 11.44 -15.51 -20.85
N ASP A 312 11.08 -16.06 -22.00
CA ASP A 312 11.82 -15.91 -23.26
C ASP A 312 11.22 -14.83 -24.18
N TYR A 313 9.98 -14.42 -23.94
CA TYR A 313 9.25 -13.53 -24.83
C TYR A 313 8.68 -12.31 -24.12
N TYR A 314 8.86 -11.15 -24.76
CA TYR A 314 8.35 -9.85 -24.33
C TYR A 314 7.61 -9.21 -25.49
N PHE A 315 6.51 -8.53 -25.19
CA PHE A 315 5.74 -7.85 -26.22
C PHE A 315 6.15 -6.38 -26.26
N LYS A 316 6.63 -5.91 -27.43
CA LYS A 316 6.89 -4.50 -27.69
C LYS A 316 5.77 -3.92 -28.55
N TYR A 317 5.20 -2.79 -28.13
CA TYR A 317 4.13 -2.13 -28.87
C TYR A 317 4.06 -0.64 -28.60
N ASN A 318 3.69 0.13 -29.61
CA ASN A 318 3.37 1.55 -29.46
C ASN A 318 1.84 1.73 -29.43
N PRO A 319 1.23 2.10 -28.28
CA PRO A 319 -0.22 2.22 -28.17
C PRO A 319 -0.82 3.35 -29.03
N TYR A 320 0.03 4.22 -29.57
CA TYR A 320 -0.37 5.37 -30.37
C TYR A 320 -0.11 5.18 -31.87
N LYS A 321 0.48 4.05 -32.26
CA LYS A 321 0.73 3.75 -33.67
C LYS A 321 -0.62 3.57 -34.37
N GLY A 322 -0.88 4.42 -35.38
CA GLY A 322 -2.15 4.45 -36.12
C GLY A 322 -3.25 5.30 -35.49
N GLN A 323 -2.95 6.07 -34.42
CA GLN A 323 -3.79 7.17 -33.98
C GLN A 323 -3.50 8.41 -34.82
N ASP A 324 -3.95 8.39 -36.06
CA ASP A 324 -3.91 9.55 -36.94
C ASP A 324 -5.25 10.28 -36.81
N TYR A 325 -5.24 11.55 -36.41
CA TYR A 325 -6.45 12.38 -36.28
C TYR A 325 -6.80 13.08 -37.60
N SER A 326 -6.67 12.36 -38.72
CA SER A 326 -6.97 12.86 -40.07
C SER A 326 -8.45 12.82 -40.41
#